data_AF-A0A934NQN7-F1
#
_entry.id   AF-A0A934NQN7-F1
#
_cell.length_a   1.000
_cell.length_b   1.000
_cell.length_c   1.000
_cell.angle_alpha   90.00
_cell.angle_beta   90.00
_cell.angle_gamma   90.00
#
_symmetry.space_group_name_H-M   'P 1'
#
loop_
_entity.id
_entity.type
_entity.pdbx_description
1 polymer ?
#
loop_
_entity_poly.entity_id
_entity_poly.type
_entity_poly.pdbx_seq_one_letter_code
_entity_poly.pdbx_strand_id
1 'polypeptide(L)'
;MNHERILRTVLGISACYVVLLAVWAGWLIEHTPPGTMPYQIAGLLGLFGFLIGVGMMLANRPTREDRRLRKRGLEGWARIDDAHSVGQTDHATELTELELTLTVPGSETYSGRVVYDLSPVDRPRFAVGETLSVRVDPQNRDRIILCP
;
A
#
# COMPACT_ATOMS: atom_id res chain seq x y z
N MET A 1 -2.67 4.58 3.52
CA MET A 1 -2.41 4.96 2.10
C MET A 1 -2.61 3.83 1.08
N ASN A 2 -2.34 2.56 1.39
CA ASN A 2 -2.52 1.45 0.44
C ASN A 2 -4.00 1.17 0.12
N HIS A 3 -4.89 1.25 1.11
CA HIS A 3 -6.32 1.00 0.96
C HIS A 3 -6.99 1.89 -0.10
N GLU A 4 -6.67 3.19 -0.15
CA GLU A 4 -7.26 4.10 -1.12
C GLU A 4 -6.79 3.81 -2.56
N ARG A 5 -5.52 3.39 -2.73
CA ARG A 5 -5.00 2.96 -4.04
C ARG A 5 -5.63 1.66 -4.50
N ILE A 6 -5.80 0.71 -3.59
CA ILE A 6 -6.49 -0.56 -3.86
C ILE A 6 -7.94 -0.25 -4.29
N LEU A 7 -8.66 0.57 -3.53
CA LEU A 7 -10.04 0.96 -3.83
C LEU A 7 -10.17 1.62 -5.21
N ARG A 8 -9.33 2.62 -5.52
CA ARG A 8 -9.33 3.29 -6.83
C ARG A 8 -9.00 2.33 -7.97
N THR A 9 -8.07 1.41 -7.76
CA THR A 9 -7.69 0.40 -8.76
C THR A 9 -8.83 -0.57 -9.03
N VAL A 10 -9.48 -1.08 -7.98
CA VAL A 10 -10.64 -1.98 -8.08
C VAL A 10 -11.81 -1.27 -8.75
N LEU A 11 -12.11 -0.02 -8.37
CA LEU A 11 -13.16 0.78 -8.99
C LEU A 11 -12.91 1.00 -10.49
N GLY A 12 -11.67 1.38 -10.86
CA GLY A 12 -11.31 1.59 -12.25
C GLY A 12 -11.44 0.33 -13.11
N ILE A 13 -10.95 -0.81 -12.61
CA ILE A 13 -11.06 -2.10 -13.30
C ILE A 13 -12.52 -2.52 -13.42
N SER A 14 -13.30 -2.37 -12.35
CA SER A 14 -14.73 -2.73 -12.33
C SER A 14 -15.53 -1.87 -13.31
N ALA A 15 -15.30 -0.55 -13.34
CA ALA A 15 -15.97 0.35 -14.28
C ALA A 15 -15.63 0.00 -15.74
N CYS A 16 -14.35 -0.26 -16.04
CA CYS A 16 -13.92 -0.70 -17.37
C CYS A 16 -14.57 -2.02 -17.77
N TYR A 17 -14.64 -2.98 -16.84
CA TYR A 17 -15.29 -4.26 -17.07
C TYR A 17 -16.79 -4.13 -17.33
N VAL A 18 -17.50 -3.27 -16.59
CA VAL A 18 -18.94 -3.02 -16.82
C VAL A 18 -19.18 -2.43 -18.20
N VAL A 19 -18.34 -1.49 -18.66
CA VAL A 19 -18.43 -0.94 -20.02
C VAL A 19 -18.23 -2.04 -21.06
N LEU A 20 -17.19 -2.88 -20.88
CA LEU A 20 -16.91 -3.99 -21.78
C LEU A 20 -18.04 -5.02 -21.80
N LEU A 21 -18.67 -5.29 -20.65
CA LEU A 21 -19.82 -6.19 -20.53
C LEU A 21 -21.05 -5.61 -21.22
N ALA A 22 -21.30 -4.30 -21.10
CA ALA A 22 -22.38 -3.62 -21.80
C ALA A 22 -22.22 -3.67 -23.33
N VAL A 23 -20.99 -3.44 -23.84
CA VAL A 23 -20.66 -3.56 -25.26
C VAL A 23 -20.82 -5.02 -25.74
N TRP A 24 -20.34 -5.97 -24.94
CA TRP A 24 -20.48 -7.39 -25.25
C TRP A 24 -21.95 -7.81 -25.35
N ALA A 25 -22.76 -7.46 -24.34
CA ALA A 25 -24.16 -7.83 -24.26
C ALA A 25 -25.05 -7.12 -25.28
N GLY A 26 -24.81 -5.82 -25.53
CA GLY A 26 -25.64 -5.01 -26.41
C GLY A 26 -25.30 -5.10 -27.90
N TRP A 27 -24.12 -5.63 -28.25
CA TRP A 27 -23.68 -5.65 -29.65
C TRP A 27 -23.02 -6.97 -30.07
N LEU A 28 -22.09 -7.49 -29.26
CA LEU A 28 -21.27 -8.64 -29.68
C LEU A 28 -22.03 -9.96 -29.67
N ILE A 29 -22.99 -10.14 -28.76
CA ILE A 29 -23.84 -11.35 -28.70
C ILE A 29 -24.57 -11.59 -30.03
N GLU A 30 -25.12 -10.53 -30.63
CA GLU A 30 -25.90 -10.63 -31.87
C GLU A 30 -25.03 -10.93 -33.10
N HIS A 31 -23.75 -10.55 -33.06
CA HIS A 31 -22.80 -10.71 -34.17
C HIS A 31 -21.95 -11.98 -34.06
N THR A 32 -22.14 -12.81 -33.03
CA THR A 32 -21.30 -13.99 -32.82
C THR A 32 -22.00 -15.31 -33.15
N PRO A 33 -21.26 -16.31 -33.66
CA PRO A 33 -21.83 -17.59 -34.05
C PRO A 33 -22.50 -18.31 -32.87
N PRO A 34 -23.67 -18.93 -33.07
CA PRO A 34 -24.35 -19.69 -32.04
C PRO A 34 -23.47 -20.85 -31.56
N GLY A 35 -23.37 -21.01 -30.24
CA GLY A 35 -22.52 -22.03 -29.58
C GLY A 35 -21.21 -21.51 -29.00
N THR A 36 -20.82 -20.26 -29.28
CA THR A 36 -19.59 -19.66 -28.70
C THR A 36 -19.80 -18.94 -27.36
N MET A 37 -21.05 -18.73 -26.94
CA MET A 37 -21.40 -18.04 -25.67
C MET A 37 -20.64 -18.54 -24.43
N PRO A 38 -20.57 -19.86 -24.12
CA PRO A 38 -19.89 -20.30 -22.90
C PRO A 38 -18.40 -19.96 -22.89
N TYR A 39 -17.73 -19.98 -24.05
CA TYR A 39 -16.32 -19.60 -24.17
C TYR A 39 -16.12 -18.09 -23.99
N GLN A 40 -17.03 -17.27 -24.51
CA GLN A 40 -16.99 -15.82 -24.34
C GLN A 40 -17.18 -15.44 -22.87
N ILE A 41 -18.16 -16.05 -22.19
CA ILE A 41 -18.41 -15.85 -20.75
C ILE A 41 -17.17 -16.25 -19.93
N ALA A 42 -16.60 -17.44 -20.21
CA ALA A 42 -15.38 -17.89 -19.54
C ALA A 42 -14.20 -16.93 -19.75
N GLY A 43 -14.04 -16.41 -20.97
CA GLY A 43 -13.02 -15.42 -21.29
C GLY A 43 -13.20 -14.09 -20.54
N LEU A 44 -14.43 -13.60 -20.43
CA LEU A 44 -14.76 -12.37 -19.69
C LEU A 44 -14.47 -12.51 -18.19
N LEU A 45 -14.92 -13.60 -17.58
CA LEU A 45 -14.64 -13.92 -16.18
C LEU A 45 -13.14 -14.06 -15.92
N GLY A 46 -12.44 -14.78 -16.80
CA GLY A 46 -10.99 -14.97 -16.71
C GLY A 46 -10.23 -13.64 -16.82
N LEU A 47 -10.59 -12.80 -17.79
CA LEU A 47 -9.98 -11.49 -17.99
C LEU A 47 -10.22 -10.57 -16.79
N PHE A 48 -11.44 -10.55 -16.24
CA PHE A 48 -11.77 -9.76 -15.06
C PHE A 48 -10.95 -10.17 -13.85
N GLY A 49 -10.93 -11.46 -13.53
CA GLY A 49 -10.15 -12.01 -12.42
C GLY A 49 -8.65 -11.72 -12.58
N PHE A 50 -8.13 -11.87 -13.80
CA PHE A 50 -6.74 -11.55 -14.12
C PHE A 50 -6.42 -10.07 -13.90
N LEU A 51 -7.26 -9.17 -14.42
CA LEU A 51 -7.06 -7.72 -14.27
C LEU A 51 -7.12 -7.29 -12.80
N ILE A 52 -8.05 -7.83 -12.01
CA ILE A 52 -8.10 -7.58 -10.57
C ILE A 52 -6.82 -8.07 -9.89
N GLY A 53 -6.40 -9.31 -10.15
CA GLY A 53 -5.19 -9.88 -9.54
C GLY A 53 -3.93 -9.05 -9.85
N VAL A 54 -3.75 -8.68 -11.13
CA VAL A 54 -2.65 -7.81 -11.56
C VAL A 54 -2.77 -6.41 -10.96
N GLY A 55 -3.98 -5.85 -10.90
CA GLY A 55 -4.26 -4.55 -10.30
C GLY A 55 -3.90 -4.51 -8.81
N MET A 56 -4.30 -5.52 -8.05
CA MET A 56 -3.93 -5.66 -6.64
C MET A 56 -2.41 -5.80 -6.45
N MET A 57 -1.75 -6.62 -7.28
CA MET A 57 -0.29 -6.78 -7.22
C MET A 57 0.45 -5.46 -7.51
N LEU A 58 -0.05 -4.65 -8.43
CA LEU A 58 0.52 -3.34 -8.76
C LEU A 58 0.21 -2.30 -7.69
N ALA A 59 -1.01 -2.29 -7.14
CA ALA A 59 -1.42 -1.36 -6.09
C ALA A 59 -0.62 -1.57 -4.79
N ASN A 60 -0.19 -2.81 -4.51
CA ASN A 60 0.62 -3.14 -3.34
C ASN A 60 2.13 -2.91 -3.54
N ARG A 61 2.58 -2.43 -4.72
CA ARG A 61 4.01 -2.15 -4.92
C ARG A 61 4.44 -0.86 -4.22
N PRO A 62 5.62 -0.86 -3.55
CA PRO A 62 6.18 0.35 -2.94
C PRO A 62 6.41 1.42 -4.00
N THR A 63 6.11 2.66 -3.67
CA THR A 63 6.15 3.77 -4.62
C THR A 63 7.59 4.03 -5.08
N ARG A 64 7.76 4.72 -6.22
CA ARG A 64 9.11 5.10 -6.70
C ARG A 64 9.86 5.94 -5.68
N GLU A 65 9.14 6.72 -4.89
CA GLU A 65 9.70 7.59 -3.85
C GLU A 65 10.16 6.76 -2.65
N ASP A 66 9.36 5.79 -2.18
CA ASP A 66 9.80 4.84 -1.14
C ASP A 66 11.05 4.07 -1.57
N ARG A 67 11.12 3.65 -2.85
CA ARG A 67 12.32 2.99 -3.39
C ARG A 67 13.55 3.91 -3.44
N ARG A 68 13.36 5.21 -3.69
CA ARG A 68 14.46 6.19 -3.68
C ARG A 68 14.91 6.45 -2.25
N LEU A 69 13.98 6.64 -1.33
CA LEU A 69 14.23 6.83 0.09
C LEU A 69 14.98 5.63 0.69
N ARG A 70 14.58 4.41 0.33
CA ARG A 70 15.30 3.19 0.72
C ARG A 70 16.69 3.04 0.10
N LYS A 71 17.10 3.85 -0.87
CA LYS A 71 18.45 3.77 -1.47
C LYS A 71 19.33 4.98 -1.14
N ARG A 72 18.72 6.14 -0.91
CA ARG A 72 19.39 7.44 -0.81
C ARG A 72 18.92 8.29 0.38
N GLY A 73 18.04 7.75 1.22
CA GLY A 73 17.64 8.40 2.47
C GLY A 73 18.83 8.59 3.38
N LEU A 74 18.81 9.68 4.15
CA LEU A 74 19.78 9.90 5.20
C LEU A 74 19.50 8.93 6.34
N GLU A 75 20.55 8.25 6.79
CA GLU A 75 20.47 7.35 7.93
C GLU A 75 20.46 8.17 9.22
N GLY A 76 19.55 7.82 10.12
CA GLY A 76 19.45 8.43 11.43
C GLY A 76 18.86 7.45 12.44
N TRP A 77 18.63 7.96 13.63
CA TRP A 77 18.03 7.21 14.73
C TRP A 77 16.75 7.90 15.15
N ALA A 78 15.73 7.12 15.47
CA ALA A 78 14.50 7.63 16.06
C ALA A 78 14.28 6.95 17.41
N ARG A 79 14.02 7.74 18.44
CA ARG A 79 13.53 7.24 19.72
C ARG A 79 12.02 7.29 19.71
N ILE A 80 11.37 6.21 20.14
CA ILE A 80 9.92 6.16 20.29
C ILE A 80 9.55 6.89 21.58
N ASP A 81 8.83 8.00 21.48
CA ASP A 81 8.36 8.74 22.64
C ASP A 81 6.94 8.33 23.04
N ASP A 82 6.09 8.00 22.06
CA ASP A 82 4.76 7.45 22.31
C ASP A 82 4.32 6.49 21.19
N ALA A 83 3.40 5.58 21.52
CA ALA A 83 2.86 4.58 20.61
C ALA A 83 1.39 4.32 20.92
N HIS A 84 0.49 4.73 20.02
CA HIS A 84 -0.94 4.54 20.20
C HIS A 84 -1.58 3.80 19.01
N SER A 85 -2.45 2.86 19.34
CA SER A 85 -3.20 2.10 18.34
C SER A 85 -4.27 2.98 17.71
N VAL A 86 -4.28 3.03 16.38
CA VAL A 86 -5.26 3.79 15.58
C VAL A 86 -6.35 2.85 15.03
N GLY A 87 -6.05 1.57 14.89
CA GLY A 87 -7.01 0.56 14.44
C GLY A 87 -6.38 -0.78 14.17
N GLN A 88 -7.21 -1.80 14.00
CA GLN A 88 -6.77 -3.15 13.63
C GLN A 88 -6.86 -3.33 12.11
N THR A 89 -5.84 -3.92 11.50
CA THR A 89 -5.78 -4.25 10.07
C THR A 89 -6.20 -5.71 9.88
N ASP A 90 -6.81 -6.04 8.73
CA ASP A 90 -7.43 -7.36 8.41
C ASP A 90 -6.48 -8.57 8.51
N HIS A 91 -5.17 -8.36 8.63
CA HIS A 91 -4.14 -9.40 8.69
C HIS A 91 -3.57 -9.66 10.08
N ALA A 92 -4.36 -9.39 11.14
CA ALA A 92 -3.94 -9.51 12.54
C ALA A 92 -2.74 -8.61 12.91
N THR A 93 -2.46 -7.59 12.10
CA THR A 93 -1.56 -6.48 12.41
C THR A 93 -2.34 -5.31 12.98
N GLU A 94 -1.70 -4.52 13.82
CA GLU A 94 -2.29 -3.34 14.44
C GLU A 94 -1.68 -2.08 13.85
N LEU A 95 -2.52 -1.22 13.28
CA LEU A 95 -2.10 0.07 12.76
C LEU A 95 -1.81 0.98 13.97
N THR A 96 -0.53 1.22 14.21
CA THR A 96 -0.06 2.01 15.36
C THR A 96 0.61 3.27 14.87
N GLU A 97 0.23 4.37 15.47
CA GLU A 97 0.86 5.67 15.27
C GLU A 97 1.95 5.83 16.33
N LEU A 98 3.16 6.05 15.83
CA LEU A 98 4.36 6.22 16.62
C LEU A 98 4.74 7.70 16.58
N GLU A 99 4.90 8.29 17.76
CA GLU A 99 5.52 9.60 17.92
C GLU A 99 7.01 9.38 18.20
N LEU A 100 7.84 10.02 17.38
CA LEU A 100 9.25 9.74 17.28
C LEU A 100 10.06 11.01 17.43
N THR A 101 11.13 10.97 18.22
CA THR A 101 12.18 11.99 18.19
C THR A 101 13.33 11.50 17.31
N LEU A 102 13.54 12.19 16.19
CA LEU A 102 14.55 11.85 15.18
C LEU A 102 15.84 12.62 15.39
N THR A 103 16.95 11.89 15.34
CA THR A 103 18.32 12.42 15.35
C THR A 103 19.02 11.98 14.06
N VAL A 104 19.25 12.92 13.16
CA VAL A 104 19.96 12.68 11.89
C VAL A 104 21.31 13.41 11.94
N PRO A 105 22.44 12.74 11.64
CA PRO A 105 23.75 13.37 11.61
C PRO A 105 23.76 14.64 10.72
N GLY A 106 24.20 15.77 11.28
CA GLY A 106 24.24 17.05 10.58
C GLY A 106 22.91 17.82 10.52
N SER A 107 21.88 17.36 11.23
CA SER A 107 20.62 18.09 11.44
C SER A 107 20.31 18.22 12.92
N GLU A 108 19.53 19.24 13.30
CA GLU A 108 18.96 19.34 14.64
C GLU A 108 17.97 18.21 14.87
N THR A 109 17.85 17.77 16.13
CA THR A 109 16.85 16.78 16.54
C THR A 109 15.45 17.37 16.36
N TYR A 110 14.53 16.59 15.78
CA TYR A 110 13.15 17.02 15.54
C TYR A 110 12.15 15.90 15.79
N SER A 111 10.90 16.26 16.11
CA SER A 111 9.82 15.30 16.29
C SER A 111 9.13 14.98 14.98
N GLY A 112 8.74 13.73 14.80
CA GLY A 112 8.03 13.22 13.64
C GLY A 112 7.02 12.15 14.05
N ARG A 113 6.09 11.87 13.13
CA ARG A 113 4.95 10.99 13.38
C ARG A 113 4.83 10.01 12.23
N VAL A 114 4.78 8.72 12.54
CA VAL A 114 4.73 7.66 11.54
C VAL A 114 3.64 6.67 11.91
N VAL A 115 2.79 6.33 10.94
CA VAL A 115 1.82 5.26 11.08
C VAL A 115 2.43 3.98 10.51
N TYR A 116 2.51 2.93 11.33
CA TYR A 116 3.14 1.67 10.98
C TYR A 116 2.23 0.47 11.30
N ASP A 117 2.18 -0.51 10.41
CA ASP A 117 1.50 -1.78 10.65
C ASP A 117 2.40 -2.66 11.53
N LEU A 118 2.05 -2.80 12.81
CA LEU A 118 2.80 -3.63 13.76
C LEU A 118 2.27 -5.05 13.79
N SER A 119 3.17 -6.01 13.54
CA SER A 119 2.93 -7.42 13.82
C SER A 119 3.06 -7.70 15.32
N PRO A 120 2.28 -8.64 15.89
CA PRO A 120 2.43 -9.06 17.29
C PRO A 120 3.87 -9.48 17.65
N VAL A 121 4.60 -10.04 16.68
CA VAL A 121 6.00 -10.48 16.86
C VAL A 121 6.96 -9.30 17.01
N ASP A 122 6.67 -8.19 16.32
CA ASP A 122 7.55 -7.01 16.29
C ASP A 122 7.24 -6.03 17.42
N ARG A 123 6.05 -6.10 18.02
CA ARG A 123 5.58 -5.22 19.11
C ARG A 123 6.62 -4.91 20.21
N PRO A 124 7.44 -5.87 20.71
CA PRO A 124 8.45 -5.58 21.73
C PRO A 124 9.55 -4.61 21.27
N ARG A 125 9.89 -4.62 19.97
CA ARG A 125 10.92 -3.76 19.39
C ARG A 125 10.45 -2.31 19.20
N PHE A 126 9.14 -2.10 19.21
CA PHE A 126 8.52 -0.78 19.04
C PHE A 126 7.96 -0.23 20.36
N ALA A 127 8.52 -0.67 21.49
CA ALA A 127 8.16 -0.17 22.80
C ALA A 127 8.67 1.27 23.01
N VAL A 128 7.92 2.05 23.79
CA VAL A 128 8.31 3.43 24.15
C VAL A 128 9.69 3.42 24.84
N GLY A 129 10.56 4.33 24.42
CA GLY A 129 11.95 4.44 24.87
C GLY A 129 12.96 3.68 23.99
N GLU A 130 12.51 2.76 23.14
CA GLU A 130 13.39 2.06 22.20
C GLU A 130 13.91 3.00 21.10
N THR A 131 15.12 2.70 20.62
CA THR A 131 15.76 3.45 19.54
C THR A 131 15.86 2.58 18.30
N LEU A 132 15.28 3.07 17.20
CA LEU A 132 15.24 2.37 15.91
C LEU A 132 16.08 3.10 14.88
N SER A 133 16.64 2.35 13.94
CA SER A 133 17.28 2.95 12.78
C SER A 133 16.22 3.42 11.79
N VAL A 134 16.39 4.62 11.24
CA VAL A 134 15.43 5.23 10.33
C VAL A 134 16.13 5.81 9.11
N ARG A 135 15.39 5.90 8.01
CA ARG A 135 15.79 6.63 6.81
C ARG A 135 14.84 7.77 6.54
N VAL A 136 15.39 8.97 6.43
CA VAL A 136 14.63 10.21 6.26
C VAL A 136 14.92 10.82 4.89
N ASP A 137 13.89 11.38 4.25
CA ASP A 137 14.04 12.15 3.02
C ASP A 137 14.60 13.55 3.35
N PRO A 138 15.78 13.94 2.83
CA PRO A 138 16.34 15.27 3.09
C PRO A 138 15.47 16.42 2.54
N GLN A 139 14.62 16.15 1.54
CA GLN A 139 13.74 17.14 0.94
C GLN A 139 12.36 17.19 1.62
N ASN A 140 12.00 16.17 2.40
CA ASN A 140 10.72 16.09 3.10
C ASN A 140 10.85 15.34 4.43
N ARG A 141 10.95 16.09 5.53
CA ARG A 141 11.22 15.54 6.87
C ARG A 141 10.10 14.66 7.43
N ASP A 142 8.89 14.75 6.88
CA ASP A 142 7.75 13.92 7.28
C ASP A 142 7.79 12.52 6.64
N ARG A 143 8.71 12.28 5.71
CA ARG A 143 8.90 10.99 5.06
C ARG A 143 10.00 10.19 5.70
N ILE A 144 9.58 9.28 6.57
CA ILE A 144 10.45 8.46 7.40
C ILE A 144 10.13 6.99 7.10
N ILE A 145 11.17 6.20 6.84
CA ILE A 145 11.08 4.75 6.76
C ILE A 145 11.78 4.16 7.98
N LEU A 146 11.04 3.38 8.77
CA LEU A 146 11.58 2.58 9.86
C LEU A 146 12.37 1.40 9.30
N CYS A 147 13.60 1.19 9.78
CA CYS A 147 14.46 0.08 9.42
C CYS A 147 14.74 -0.76 10.69
N PRO A 148 13.82 -1.67 11.07
CA PRO A 148 13.99 -2.57 12.21
C PRO A 148 14.93 -3.76 11.95
#